data_AF-A0A1E7JN26-F1
#
_entry.id   AF-A0A1E7JN26-F1
#
_cell.length_a   1.000
_cell.length_b   1.000
_cell.length_c   1.000
_cell.angle_alpha   90.00
_cell.angle_beta   90.00
_cell.angle_gamma   90.00
#
_symmetry.space_group_name_H-M   'P 1'
#
loop_
_entity.id
_entity.type
_entity.pdbx_description
1 polymer ?
#
loop_
_entity_poly.entity_id
_entity_poly.type
_entity_poly.pdbx_seq_one_letter_code
_entity_poly.pdbx_strand_id
1 'polypeptide(L)' 'MPSNDLRPIVRLRSTAGTGYTYVTRKNRRNDPDRMTLRKYDPVARRHVDFRETR' A
#
# COMPACT_ATOMS: atom_id res chain seq x y z
N MET A 1 1.01 -22.71 -8.62
CA MET A 1 1.44 -21.67 -9.60
C MET A 1 1.13 -20.31 -9.00
N PRO A 2 2.05 -19.34 -8.95
CA PRO A 2 1.65 -17.98 -8.58
C PRO A 2 0.67 -17.53 -9.67
N SER A 3 -0.59 -17.30 -9.30
CA SER A 3 -1.58 -16.75 -10.22
C SER A 3 -0.96 -15.50 -10.83
N ASN A 4 -0.80 -15.51 -12.15
CA ASN A 4 -0.28 -14.40 -12.94
C ASN A 4 -1.32 -13.27 -12.99
N ASP A 5 -1.81 -12.85 -11.82
CA ASP A 5 -2.68 -11.72 -11.69
C ASP A 5 -1.85 -10.48 -11.98
N LEU A 6 -2.09 -9.88 -13.15
CA LEU A 6 -1.44 -8.65 -13.56
C LEU A 6 -1.71 -7.51 -12.57
N ARG A 7 -2.81 -7.59 -11.79
CA ARG A 7 -3.23 -6.55 -10.85
C ARG A 7 -3.44 -7.10 -9.44
N PRO A 8 -2.36 -7.54 -8.75
CA PRO A 8 -2.48 -8.05 -7.40
C PRO A 8 -3.05 -7.01 -6.43
N ILE A 9 -3.81 -7.49 -5.45
CA ILE A 9 -4.24 -6.70 -4.30
C ILE A 9 -3.03 -6.52 -3.39
N VAL A 10 -2.69 -5.27 -3.09
CA VAL A 10 -1.60 -4.88 -2.21
C VAL A 10 -2.12 -4.09 -1.02
N ARG A 11 -1.45 -4.25 0.12
CA ARG A 11 -1.78 -3.59 1.38
C ARG A 11 -0.76 -2.51 1.66
N LEU A 12 -1.21 -1.27 1.86
CA LEU A 12 -0.36 -0.15 2.22
C LEU A 12 -0.52 0.14 3.70
N ARG A 13 0.53 0.00 4.49
CA ARG A 13 0.52 0.24 5.94
C ARG A 13 1.05 1.64 6.27
N SER A 14 0.39 2.31 7.20
CA SER A 14 0.81 3.62 7.70
C SER A 14 2.19 3.55 8.35
N THR A 15 3.08 4.48 8.01
CA THR A 15 4.38 4.67 8.68
C THR A 15 4.24 5.33 10.05
N ALA A 16 3.07 5.89 10.39
CA ALA A 16 2.82 6.53 11.68
C ALA A 16 2.66 5.55 12.85
N GLY A 17 2.77 4.23 12.62
CA GLY A 17 2.67 3.21 13.67
C GLY A 17 1.25 2.93 14.16
N THR A 18 0.24 3.55 13.56
CA THR A 18 -1.19 3.42 13.94
C THR A 18 -1.80 2.07 13.61
N GLY A 19 -1.15 1.27 12.77
CA GLY A 19 -1.68 0.00 12.26
C GLY A 19 -2.73 0.17 11.14
N TYR A 20 -3.09 1.41 10.79
CA TYR A 20 -4.05 1.65 9.72
C TYR A 20 -3.48 1.20 8.37
N THR A 21 -4.31 0.52 7.59
CA THR A 21 -3.91 -0.10 6.33
C THR A 21 -4.92 0.20 5.23
N TYR A 22 -4.44 0.63 4.07
CA TYR A 22 -5.25 0.70 2.85
C TYR A 22 -5.05 -0.53 1.99
N VAL A 23 -6.09 -0.92 1.26
CA VAL A 23 -6.03 -1.98 0.27
C VAL A 23 -6.22 -1.35 -1.10
N THR A 24 -5.35 -1.67 -2.04
CA THR A 24 -5.47 -1.21 -3.42
C THR A 24 -5.02 -2.32 -4.38
N ARG A 25 -5.35 -2.18 -5.66
CA ARG A 25 -4.77 -3.03 -6.71
C ARG A 25 -3.71 -2.22 -7.42
N LYS A 26 -2.53 -2.80 -7.64
CA LYS A 26 -1.48 -2.18 -8.46
C LYS A 26 -1.12 -3.09 -9.61
N ASN A 27 -0.69 -2.52 -10.73
CA ASN A 27 -0.18 -3.32 -11.84
C ASN A 27 1.32 -3.61 -11.62
N ARG A 28 1.65 -4.87 -11.32
CA ARG A 28 3.03 -5.28 -11.02
C ARG A 28 3.99 -5.11 -12.20
N ARG A 29 3.47 -5.02 -13.44
CA ARG A 29 4.27 -4.81 -14.65
C ARG A 29 4.76 -3.36 -14.78
N ASN A 30 3.94 -2.40 -14.40
CA ASN A 30 4.29 -0.98 -14.48
C ASN A 30 5.06 -0.53 -13.24
N ASP A 31 4.67 -1.04 -12.07
CA ASP A 31 5.25 -0.69 -10.77
C ASP A 31 5.77 -1.96 -10.06
N PRO A 32 6.95 -2.47 -10.46
CA PRO A 32 7.53 -3.69 -9.89
C PRO A 32 7.97 -3.49 -8.43
N ASP A 33 8.38 -2.27 -8.07
CA ASP A 33 8.89 -1.91 -6.75
C ASP A 33 7.79 -1.71 -5.69
N ARG A 34 8.19 -1.61 -4.41
CA ARG A 34 7.27 -1.35 -3.31
C ARG A 34 6.70 0.06 -3.42
N MET A 35 5.38 0.17 -3.49
CA MET A 35 4.71 1.45 -3.61
C MET A 35 4.74 2.22 -2.27
N THR A 36 5.06 3.51 -2.35
CA THR A 36 4.93 4.44 -1.22
C THR A 36 4.00 5.58 -1.64
N LEU A 37 2.91 5.79 -0.90
CA LEU A 37 1.93 6.83 -1.19
C LEU A 37 1.71 7.69 0.05
N ARG A 38 1.68 9.01 -0.13
CA ARG A 38 1.27 9.91 0.95
C ARG A 38 -0.26 9.95 1.03
N LYS A 39 -0.82 9.45 2.13
CA LYS A 39 -2.29 9.36 2.31
C LYS A 39 -2.68 9.77 3.72
N TYR A 40 -3.93 10.19 3.88
CA TYR A 40 -4.46 10.56 5.20
C TYR A 40 -4.53 9.34 6.10
N ASP A 41 -4.01 9.46 7.32
CA ASP A 41 -4.21 8.46 8.36
C ASP A 41 -5.29 8.99 9.33
N PRO A 42 -6.44 8.32 9.47
CA PRO A 42 -7.52 8.77 10.34
C PRO A 42 -7.19 8.66 11.84
N VAL A 43 -6.24 7.81 12.21
CA VAL A 43 -5.80 7.63 13.61
C VAL A 43 -4.76 8.70 13.97
N ALA A 44 -3.79 8.94 13.09
CA ALA A 44 -2.80 10.01 13.29
C ALA A 44 -3.32 11.41 12.94
N ARG A 45 -4.49 11.49 12.27
CA ARG A 45 -5.18 12.70 11.79
C ARG A 45 -4.33 13.61 10.89
N ARG A 46 -3.40 13.03 10.14
CA ARG A 46 -2.51 13.76 9.21
C ARG A 46 -2.18 12.91 7.99
N HIS A 47 -1.70 13.55 6.94
CA HIS A 47 -1.14 12.84 5.80
C HIS A 47 0.24 12.31 6.14
N VAL A 48 0.41 11.00 6.01
CA VAL A 48 1.67 10.30 6.26
C VAL A 48 1.98 9.40 5.09
N ASP A 49 3.21 8.92 5.03
CA ASP A 49 3.58 7.94 4.03
C ASP A 49 3.03 6.57 4.40
N PHE A 50 2.40 5.94 3.42
CA PHE A 50 1.93 4.57 3.48
C PHE A 50 2.82 3.72 2.58
N ARG A 51 3.39 2.65 3.15
CA ARG A 51 4.29 1.75 2.45
C ARG A 51 3.63 0.42 2.17
N GLU A 52 3.87 -0.12 1.00
CA GLU A 52 3.42 -1.46 0.65
C GLU A 52 4.04 -2.52 1.56
N THR A 53 3.13 -3.25 2.20
CA THR A 53 3.39 -4.44 3.01
C THR A 53 2.90 -5.65 2.23
N ARG A 54 3.81 -6.61 2.08
CA ARG A 54 3.64 -7.83 1.31
C ARG A 54 3.04 -8.93 2.17
#